data_AF-A0A093BWB2-F1
#
_entry.id   AF-A0A093BWB2-F1
#
_cell.length_a   1.000
_cell.length_b   1.000
_cell.length_c   1.000
_cell.angle_alpha   90.00
_cell.angle_beta   90.00
_cell.angle_gamma   90.00
#
_symmetry.space_group_name_H-M   'P 1'
#
loop_
_entity.id
_entity.type
_entity.pdbx_description
1 polymer ?
#
loop_
_entity_poly.entity_id
_entity_poly.type
_entity_poly.pdbx_seq_one_letter_code
_entity_poly.pdbx_strand_id
1 'polypeptide(L)'
;KICEGVPVLLSLLHSDHIKLLWSIVWILVQICEDPETSVEIRIWGGIKQLLHILRGEKHANFQNSRNVGSLSSANAAGRIQHLHLSDDLSPDEMQENTFSLQAACCAALTELVLNEANAYQVVQKIPKKVVITFNLQQRLFIATLNTISKIYRNLNLYRLFPTDLFEIFIDIGHYVRDISAYEELVSKLNLLKEDKLKQIAESIESINQNKAPTKHIGNYTILEHLGSGAFGSVYKV
;
A
#
# COMPACT_ATOMS: atom_id res chain seq x y z
N LYS A 1 -13.06 4.54 31.53
CA LYS A 1 -12.66 3.18 31.11
C LYS A 1 -11.96 3.34 29.78
N ILE A 2 -10.68 2.99 29.69
CA ILE A 2 -9.97 2.95 28.41
C ILE A 2 -10.54 1.75 27.66
N CYS A 3 -11.21 1.98 26.54
CA CYS A 3 -11.71 0.90 25.71
C CYS A 3 -10.51 0.25 25.01
N GLU A 4 -10.13 -0.97 25.39
CA GLU A 4 -9.03 -1.73 24.77
C GLU A 4 -9.34 -2.22 23.34
N GLY A 5 -10.35 -1.63 22.68
CA GLY A 5 -10.83 -2.05 21.37
C GLY A 5 -9.77 -1.90 20.28
N VAL A 6 -9.06 -0.77 20.23
CA VAL A 6 -8.04 -0.52 19.21
C VAL A 6 -6.85 -1.50 19.32
N PRO A 7 -6.22 -1.70 20.49
CA PRO A 7 -5.16 -2.70 20.65
C PRO A 7 -5.61 -4.11 20.25
N VAL A 8 -6.82 -4.51 20.62
CA VAL A 8 -7.37 -5.83 20.28
C VAL A 8 -7.57 -5.95 18.77
N LEU A 9 -8.19 -4.98 18.11
CA LEU A 9 -8.38 -4.99 16.65
C LEU A 9 -7.04 -5.06 15.91
N LEU A 10 -6.04 -4.28 16.33
CA LEU A 10 -4.71 -4.31 15.73
C LEU A 10 -3.99 -5.64 15.97
N SER A 11 -4.16 -6.27 17.13
CA SER A 11 -3.59 -7.60 17.37
C SER A 11 -4.13 -8.63 16.37
N LEU A 12 -5.41 -8.53 15.99
CA LEU A 12 -6.07 -9.43 15.07
C LEU A 12 -5.66 -9.21 13.59
N LEU A 13 -5.03 -8.09 13.25
CA LEU A 13 -4.43 -7.87 11.92
C LEU A 13 -3.29 -8.85 11.59
N HIS A 14 -2.84 -9.63 12.58
CA HIS A 14 -1.84 -10.66 12.39
C HIS A 14 -2.42 -12.00 11.91
N SER A 15 -3.74 -12.18 11.92
CA SER A 15 -4.43 -13.41 11.49
C SER A 15 -4.12 -13.78 10.04
N ASP A 16 -4.16 -15.09 9.73
CA ASP A 16 -4.01 -15.62 8.38
C ASP A 16 -5.33 -15.69 7.59
N HIS A 17 -6.47 -15.43 8.25
CA HIS A 17 -7.78 -15.58 7.64
C HIS A 17 -8.21 -14.30 6.91
N ILE A 18 -8.24 -14.36 5.57
CA ILE A 18 -8.44 -13.18 4.71
C ILE A 18 -9.77 -12.45 4.92
N LYS A 19 -10.88 -13.19 5.10
CA LYS A 19 -12.20 -12.58 5.36
C LYS A 19 -12.25 -11.92 6.73
N LEU A 20 -11.50 -12.46 7.71
CA LEU A 20 -11.42 -11.88 9.04
C LEU A 20 -10.60 -10.59 9.00
N LEU A 21 -9.44 -10.62 8.33
CA LEU A 21 -8.64 -9.42 8.09
C LEU A 21 -9.46 -8.35 7.40
N TRP A 22 -10.24 -8.70 6.37
CA TRP A 22 -11.10 -7.76 5.66
C TRP A 22 -12.11 -7.10 6.60
N SER A 23 -12.83 -7.90 7.40
CA SER A 23 -13.79 -7.37 8.38
C SER A 23 -13.13 -6.46 9.42
N ILE A 24 -11.96 -6.83 9.94
CA ILE A 24 -11.21 -6.01 10.90
C ILE A 24 -10.78 -4.70 10.27
N VAL A 25 -10.21 -4.74 9.07
CA VAL A 25 -9.79 -3.53 8.36
C VAL A 25 -10.99 -2.64 8.06
N TRP A 26 -12.14 -3.22 7.72
CA TRP A 26 -13.36 -2.44 7.51
C TRP A 26 -13.85 -1.76 8.79
N ILE A 27 -13.79 -2.45 9.93
CA ILE A 27 -14.05 -1.83 11.24
C ILE A 27 -13.07 -0.67 11.47
N LEU A 28 -11.78 -0.87 11.18
CA LEU A 28 -10.78 0.18 11.28
C LEU A 28 -11.15 1.39 10.39
N VAL A 29 -11.59 1.20 9.15
CA VAL A 29 -12.04 2.29 8.26
C VAL A 29 -13.12 3.13 8.95
N GLN A 30 -14.14 2.49 9.53
CA GLN A 30 -15.26 3.20 10.16
C GLN A 30 -14.83 3.98 11.40
N ILE A 31 -13.98 3.40 12.25
CA ILE A 31 -13.56 4.08 13.49
C ILE A 31 -12.46 5.11 13.26
N CYS A 32 -11.74 5.06 12.11
CA CYS A 32 -10.76 6.09 11.75
C CYS A 32 -11.39 7.45 11.43
N GLU A 33 -12.70 7.51 11.19
CA GLU A 33 -13.43 8.77 11.01
C GLU A 33 -13.42 9.63 12.28
N ASP A 34 -13.33 8.99 13.45
CA ASP A 34 -13.20 9.69 14.73
C ASP A 34 -11.73 10.13 14.97
N PRO A 35 -11.48 11.43 15.23
CA PRO A 35 -10.12 11.94 15.35
C PRO A 35 -9.35 11.34 16.54
N GLU A 36 -10.00 11.07 17.68
CA GLU A 36 -9.35 10.49 18.86
C GLU A 36 -8.91 9.05 18.57
N THR A 37 -9.81 8.25 18.01
CA THR A 37 -9.55 6.86 17.61
C THR A 37 -8.47 6.77 16.53
N SER A 38 -8.47 7.70 15.56
CA SER A 38 -7.43 7.76 14.52
C SER A 38 -6.03 8.01 15.11
N VAL A 39 -5.92 8.82 16.17
CA VAL A 39 -4.65 9.08 16.87
C VAL A 39 -4.20 7.81 17.59
N GLU A 40 -5.12 7.13 18.27
CA GLU A 40 -4.84 5.89 18.97
C GLU A 40 -4.31 4.80 18.01
N ILE A 41 -4.99 4.58 16.88
CA ILE A 41 -4.55 3.62 15.85
C ILE A 41 -3.13 3.93 15.36
N ARG A 42 -2.78 5.21 15.21
CA ARG A 42 -1.44 5.63 14.80
C ARG A 42 -0.38 5.34 15.86
N ILE A 43 -0.67 5.65 17.13
CA ILE A 43 0.24 5.42 18.25
C ILE A 43 0.55 3.93 18.39
N TRP A 44 -0.45 3.07 18.22
CA TRP A 44 -0.30 1.61 18.24
C TRP A 44 0.29 1.02 16.95
N GLY A 45 0.75 1.87 16.02
CA GLY A 45 1.46 1.44 14.81
C GLY A 45 0.56 0.84 13.73
N GLY A 46 -0.74 1.11 13.75
CA GLY A 46 -1.71 0.58 12.77
C GLY A 46 -1.33 0.88 11.31
N ILE A 47 -0.76 2.06 11.03
CA ILE A 47 -0.25 2.41 9.68
C ILE A 47 0.76 1.37 9.18
N LYS A 48 1.73 0.96 10.03
CA LYS A 48 2.76 -0.01 9.63
C LYS A 48 2.16 -1.40 9.36
N GLN A 49 1.17 -1.79 10.14
CA GLN A 49 0.49 -3.08 10.02
C GLN A 49 -0.37 -3.13 8.74
N LEU A 50 -1.14 -2.07 8.45
CA LEU A 50 -1.92 -1.95 7.22
C LEU A 50 -1.02 -1.95 5.97
N LEU A 51 0.11 -1.25 6.01
CA LEU A 51 1.09 -1.25 4.91
C LEU A 51 1.70 -2.64 4.68
N HIS A 52 1.93 -3.43 5.74
CA HIS A 52 2.43 -4.79 5.61
C HIS A 52 1.40 -5.72 4.96
N ILE A 53 0.11 -5.59 5.32
CA ILE A 53 -0.99 -6.31 4.66
C ILE A 53 -1.09 -5.91 3.18
N LEU A 54 -1.04 -4.62 2.89
CA LEU A 54 -1.16 -4.06 1.53
C LEU A 54 -0.09 -4.61 0.57
N ARG A 55 1.13 -4.85 1.07
CA ARG A 55 2.25 -5.43 0.30
C ARG A 55 2.08 -6.91 -0.04
N GLY A 56 1.18 -7.62 0.66
CA GLY A 56 0.96 -9.05 0.43
C GLY A 56 2.15 -9.94 0.79
N GLU A 57 3.09 -9.47 1.63
CA GLU A 57 4.27 -10.23 2.07
C GLU A 57 3.89 -11.58 2.72
N LYS A 58 2.69 -11.67 3.34
CA LYS A 58 2.16 -12.91 3.89
C LYS A 58 1.60 -13.90 2.85
N HIS A 59 0.97 -13.40 1.78
CA HIS A 59 0.26 -14.23 0.79
C HIS A 59 1.17 -14.76 -0.33
N ALA A 60 2.30 -14.10 -0.59
CA ALA A 60 3.33 -14.63 -1.51
C ALA A 60 3.94 -15.95 -1.01
N ASN A 61 4.09 -16.10 0.31
CA ASN A 61 4.60 -17.33 0.92
C ASN A 61 3.57 -18.48 0.89
N PHE A 62 2.28 -18.16 0.93
CA PHE A 62 1.21 -19.18 0.88
C PHE A 62 1.09 -19.83 -0.50
N GLN A 63 1.25 -19.07 -1.59
CA GLN A 63 1.28 -19.64 -2.95
C GLN A 63 2.51 -20.53 -3.18
N ASN A 64 3.68 -20.14 -2.66
CA ASN A 64 4.89 -20.96 -2.77
C ASN A 64 4.83 -22.24 -1.94
N SER A 65 4.17 -22.23 -0.78
CA SER A 65 4.03 -23.42 0.07
C SER A 65 3.06 -24.47 -0.50
N ARG A 66 2.15 -24.11 -1.41
CA ARG A 66 1.24 -25.07 -2.06
C ARG A 66 1.93 -25.94 -3.12
N ASN A 67 3.10 -25.50 -3.63
CA ASN A 67 3.94 -26.28 -4.54
C ASN A 67 4.97 -27.19 -3.84
N VAL A 68 5.09 -27.14 -2.50
CA VAL A 68 5.97 -28.02 -1.70
C VAL A 68 5.15 -29.11 -0.99
N GLY A 69 4.05 -29.54 -1.62
CA GLY A 69 3.20 -30.65 -1.15
C GLY A 69 3.65 -32.04 -1.63
N SER A 70 4.80 -32.15 -2.28
CA SER A 70 5.46 -33.43 -2.56
C SER A 70 6.88 -33.32 -2.05
N LEU A 71 7.34 -34.34 -1.31
CA LEU A 71 8.64 -34.48 -0.64
C LEU A 71 8.69 -34.02 0.84
N SER A 72 8.12 -34.82 1.74
CA SER A 72 8.95 -35.61 2.67
C SER A 72 8.09 -36.23 3.78
N SER A 73 7.86 -37.53 3.62
CA SER A 73 7.47 -38.44 4.69
C SER A 73 8.62 -38.62 5.67
N ALA A 74 8.51 -38.03 6.86
CA ALA A 74 9.09 -38.47 8.13
C ALA A 74 9.24 -37.27 9.05
N ASN A 75 8.23 -37.00 9.88
CA ASN A 75 8.40 -36.51 11.25
C ASN A 75 7.02 -36.47 11.91
N ALA A 76 6.72 -37.55 12.62
CA ALA A 76 5.59 -37.68 13.52
C ALA A 76 6.02 -37.20 14.91
N ALA A 77 5.80 -35.93 15.24
CA ALA A 77 5.63 -35.43 16.61
C ALA A 77 5.43 -33.91 16.58
N GLY A 78 4.27 -33.44 17.03
CA GLY A 78 3.97 -32.00 17.15
C GLY A 78 2.91 -31.50 16.19
N ARG A 79 1.74 -32.15 16.14
CA ARG A 79 0.53 -31.56 15.56
C ARG A 79 0.07 -30.39 16.44
N ILE A 80 0.65 -29.21 16.24
CA ILE A 80 -0.14 -27.98 16.38
C ILE A 80 -1.14 -28.08 15.24
N GLN A 81 -2.39 -28.35 15.59
CA GLN A 81 -3.52 -28.11 14.69
C GLN A 81 -3.53 -26.61 14.40
N HIS A 82 -2.73 -26.17 13.42
CA HIS A 82 -3.07 -25.01 12.64
C HIS A 82 -4.50 -25.30 12.17
N LEU A 83 -5.49 -24.61 12.73
CA LEU A 83 -6.86 -24.70 12.26
C LEU A 83 -6.80 -24.39 10.77
N HIS A 84 -6.78 -25.44 9.96
CA HIS A 84 -7.03 -25.42 8.53
C HIS A 84 -8.52 -25.11 8.37
N LEU A 85 -8.92 -23.88 8.73
CA LEU A 85 -10.13 -23.25 8.24
C LEU A 85 -9.77 -22.55 6.92
N SER A 86 -9.09 -23.28 6.04
CA SER A 86 -9.10 -22.97 4.63
C SER A 86 -10.48 -23.42 4.17
N ASP A 87 -11.47 -22.53 4.22
CA ASP A 87 -12.60 -22.64 3.29
C ASP A 87 -12.00 -23.01 1.93
N ASP A 88 -12.59 -24.00 1.25
CA ASP A 88 -12.23 -24.44 -0.10
C ASP A 88 -12.49 -23.30 -1.11
N LEU A 89 -11.75 -22.19 -0.98
CA LEU A 89 -11.84 -21.02 -1.83
C LEU A 89 -11.15 -21.36 -3.14
N SER A 90 -11.87 -21.13 -4.23
CA SER A 90 -11.30 -21.18 -5.57
C SER A 90 -10.16 -20.15 -5.69
N PRO A 91 -9.18 -20.38 -6.58
CA PRO A 91 -8.09 -19.42 -6.80
C PRO A 91 -8.61 -18.02 -7.17
N ASP A 92 -9.74 -17.95 -7.89
CA ASP A 92 -10.38 -16.70 -8.30
C ASP A 92 -10.99 -15.97 -7.09
N GLU A 93 -11.70 -16.67 -6.20
CA GLU A 93 -12.25 -16.09 -4.96
C GLU A 93 -11.14 -15.66 -4.00
N MET A 94 -10.03 -16.41 -3.90
CA MET A 94 -8.88 -15.98 -3.10
C MET A 94 -8.30 -14.67 -3.63
N GLN A 95 -8.24 -14.52 -4.95
CA GLN A 95 -7.73 -13.33 -5.60
C GLN A 95 -8.65 -12.11 -5.35
N GLU A 96 -9.96 -12.28 -5.52
CA GLU A 96 -10.95 -11.23 -5.25
C GLU A 96 -10.97 -10.79 -3.77
N ASN A 97 -10.90 -11.73 -2.84
CA ASN A 97 -10.81 -11.43 -1.41
C ASN A 97 -9.52 -10.67 -1.06
N THR A 98 -8.41 -11.00 -1.72
CA THR A 98 -7.14 -10.28 -1.56
C THR A 98 -7.27 -8.83 -2.04
N PHE A 99 -7.94 -8.62 -3.16
CA PHE A 99 -8.18 -7.27 -3.66
C PHE A 99 -9.10 -6.47 -2.74
N SER A 100 -10.19 -7.09 -2.27
CA SER A 100 -11.09 -6.45 -1.32
C SER A 100 -10.38 -6.02 -0.03
N LEU A 101 -9.47 -6.86 0.47
CA LEU A 101 -8.64 -6.53 1.64
C LEU A 101 -7.69 -5.37 1.37
N GLN A 102 -7.00 -5.37 0.23
CA GLN A 102 -6.12 -4.27 -0.17
C GLN A 102 -6.88 -2.95 -0.34
N ALA A 103 -8.08 -2.99 -0.91
CA ALA A 103 -8.95 -1.81 -1.05
C ALA A 103 -9.29 -1.21 0.31
N ALA A 104 -9.72 -2.05 1.26
CA ALA A 104 -10.03 -1.64 2.62
C ALA A 104 -8.80 -1.03 3.33
N CYS A 105 -7.60 -1.58 3.10
CA CYS A 105 -6.36 -1.02 3.63
C CYS A 105 -6.08 0.38 3.06
N CYS A 106 -6.28 0.60 1.75
CA CYS A 106 -6.14 1.92 1.14
C CYS A 106 -7.14 2.94 1.72
N ALA A 107 -8.40 2.53 1.92
CA ALA A 107 -9.40 3.38 2.56
C ALA A 107 -8.97 3.81 3.97
N ALA A 108 -8.56 2.84 4.82
CA ALA A 108 -8.11 3.13 6.18
C ALA A 108 -6.87 4.03 6.19
N LEU A 109 -5.90 3.78 5.30
CA LEU A 109 -4.70 4.61 5.17
C LEU A 109 -5.02 6.04 4.72
N THR A 110 -6.02 6.23 3.87
CA THR A 110 -6.45 7.57 3.43
C THR A 110 -6.92 8.42 4.60
N GLU A 111 -7.65 7.82 5.55
CA GLU A 111 -8.13 8.49 6.77
C GLU A 111 -7.02 8.69 7.82
N LEU A 112 -6.03 7.79 7.88
CA LEU A 112 -4.94 7.85 8.87
C LEU A 112 -3.78 8.78 8.46
N VAL A 113 -3.65 9.12 7.17
CA VAL A 113 -2.63 10.03 6.65
C VAL A 113 -3.07 11.47 6.88
N LEU A 114 -2.80 11.97 8.09
CA LEU A 114 -3.16 13.32 8.53
C LEU A 114 -1.95 14.26 8.75
N ASN A 115 -0.71 13.78 8.59
CA ASN A 115 0.49 14.58 8.76
C ASN A 115 1.64 14.13 7.83
N GLU A 116 2.63 14.99 7.64
CA GLU A 116 3.76 14.77 6.71
C GLU A 116 4.55 13.51 7.01
N ALA A 117 4.76 13.18 8.29
CA ALA A 117 5.48 11.98 8.70
C ALA A 117 4.74 10.69 8.31
N ASN A 118 3.42 10.67 8.44
CA ASN A 118 2.57 9.54 8.06
C ASN A 118 2.46 9.43 6.53
N ALA A 119 2.28 10.56 5.85
CA ALA A 119 2.26 10.62 4.39
C ALA A 119 3.55 10.06 3.80
N TYR A 120 4.70 10.47 4.34
CA TYR A 120 6.00 9.93 3.95
C TYR A 120 6.07 8.42 4.19
N GLN A 121 5.69 7.93 5.37
CA GLN A 121 5.70 6.49 5.66
C GLN A 121 4.85 5.67 4.71
N VAL A 122 3.68 6.18 4.31
CA VAL A 122 2.81 5.50 3.33
C VAL A 122 3.49 5.48 1.97
N VAL A 123 3.89 6.64 1.43
CA VAL A 123 4.57 6.77 0.11
C VAL A 123 5.75 5.83 -0.03
N GLN A 124 6.62 5.79 0.98
CA GLN A 124 7.82 4.96 0.98
C GLN A 124 7.51 3.44 0.93
N LYS A 125 6.26 3.06 1.20
CA LYS A 125 5.86 1.66 1.34
C LYS A 125 4.71 1.22 0.44
N ILE A 126 4.20 2.10 -0.42
CA ILE A 126 3.17 1.77 -1.41
C ILE A 126 3.64 0.64 -2.33
N PRO A 127 2.85 -0.44 -2.54
CA PRO A 127 3.22 -1.51 -3.46
C PRO A 127 3.00 -1.10 -4.92
N LYS A 128 3.95 -1.46 -5.80
CA LYS A 128 3.88 -1.23 -7.26
C LYS A 128 2.61 -1.79 -7.92
N LYS A 129 2.12 -2.94 -7.42
CA LYS A 129 0.96 -3.66 -7.98
C LYS A 129 -0.40 -2.99 -7.72
N VAL A 130 -0.51 -2.14 -6.69
CA VAL A 130 -1.80 -1.52 -6.29
C VAL A 130 -2.29 -0.53 -7.35
N VAL A 131 -1.38 0.03 -8.14
CA VAL A 131 -1.72 1.04 -9.16
C VAL A 131 -2.39 0.44 -10.39
N ILE A 132 -2.25 -0.87 -10.59
CA ILE A 132 -2.50 -1.52 -11.88
C ILE A 132 -3.80 -2.34 -11.87
N THR A 133 -4.43 -2.56 -10.70
CA THR A 133 -5.53 -3.53 -10.60
C THR A 133 -6.80 -2.92 -9.97
N PHE A 134 -7.91 -3.07 -10.70
CA PHE A 134 -9.33 -2.83 -10.36
C PHE A 134 -9.80 -1.41 -9.97
N ASN A 135 -10.96 -1.04 -10.54
CA ASN A 135 -11.55 0.31 -10.52
C ASN A 135 -11.73 0.93 -9.12
N LEU A 136 -12.14 0.17 -8.10
CA LEU A 136 -12.37 0.74 -6.76
C LEU A 136 -11.06 0.93 -5.98
N GLN A 137 -10.12 -0.01 -6.13
CA GLN A 137 -8.78 0.09 -5.55
C GLN A 137 -8.01 1.26 -6.13
N GLN A 138 -8.10 1.46 -7.44
CA GLN A 138 -7.47 2.59 -8.13
C GLN A 138 -8.04 3.92 -7.64
N ARG A 139 -9.37 4.06 -7.48
CA ARG A 139 -9.97 5.29 -6.94
C ARG A 139 -9.52 5.55 -5.50
N LEU A 140 -9.53 4.54 -4.64
CA LEU A 140 -9.09 4.67 -3.24
C LEU A 140 -7.60 4.96 -3.14
N PHE A 141 -6.79 4.32 -3.98
CA PHE A 141 -5.36 4.57 -4.08
C PHE A 141 -5.05 5.99 -4.54
N ILE A 142 -5.75 6.46 -5.57
CA ILE A 142 -5.61 7.82 -6.08
C ILE A 142 -6.11 8.82 -5.02
N ALA A 143 -7.18 8.53 -4.29
CA ALA A 143 -7.61 9.33 -3.16
C ALA A 143 -6.53 9.39 -2.07
N THR A 144 -5.89 8.25 -1.74
CA THR A 144 -4.73 8.23 -0.83
C THR A 144 -3.60 9.10 -1.37
N LEU A 145 -3.22 8.96 -2.65
CA LEU A 145 -2.18 9.77 -3.27
C LEU A 145 -2.53 11.25 -3.28
N ASN A 146 -3.80 11.60 -3.48
CA ASN A 146 -4.29 12.97 -3.45
C ASN A 146 -4.20 13.56 -2.03
N THR A 147 -4.52 12.77 -1.00
CA THR A 147 -4.34 13.18 0.40
C THR A 147 -2.86 13.35 0.75
N ILE A 148 -2.01 12.39 0.35
CA ILE A 148 -0.56 12.44 0.58
C ILE A 148 0.07 13.64 -0.15
N SER A 149 -0.26 13.84 -1.43
CA SER A 149 0.17 14.98 -2.26
C SER A 149 -0.01 16.31 -1.56
N LYS A 150 -1.17 16.50 -0.93
CA LYS A 150 -1.56 17.75 -0.29
C LYS A 150 -0.76 18.00 0.98
N ILE A 151 -0.53 16.93 1.75
CA ILE A 151 0.23 16.99 3.00
C ILE A 151 1.72 17.15 2.71
N TYR A 152 2.24 16.43 1.72
CA TYR A 152 3.65 16.42 1.36
C TYR A 152 3.85 17.13 0.02
N ARG A 153 3.86 18.47 0.06
CA ARG A 153 3.96 19.38 -1.11
C ARG A 153 5.16 19.12 -2.03
N ASN A 154 6.19 18.43 -1.54
CA ASN A 154 7.40 18.07 -2.29
C ASN A 154 7.34 16.69 -2.95
N LEU A 155 6.19 16.00 -2.95
CA LEU A 155 6.01 14.88 -3.86
C LEU A 155 6.04 15.47 -5.27
N ASN A 156 7.00 15.04 -6.07
CA ASN A 156 7.03 15.34 -7.49
C ASN A 156 5.90 14.58 -8.21
N LEU A 157 4.64 14.92 -7.93
CA LEU A 157 3.44 14.24 -8.42
C LEU A 157 3.30 14.39 -9.93
N TYR A 158 3.84 15.47 -10.47
CA TYR A 158 3.99 15.65 -11.91
C TYR A 158 4.89 14.57 -12.56
N ARG A 159 5.72 13.85 -11.78
CA ARG A 159 6.45 12.68 -12.26
C ARG A 159 5.60 11.41 -12.20
N LEU A 160 4.58 11.33 -11.33
CA LEU A 160 3.73 10.13 -11.15
C LEU A 160 2.83 9.85 -12.33
N PHE A 161 2.19 10.89 -12.87
CA PHE A 161 1.21 10.76 -13.94
C PHE A 161 1.74 11.38 -15.25
N PRO A 162 1.41 10.79 -16.42
CA PRO A 162 1.47 11.50 -17.69
C PRO A 162 0.70 12.82 -17.62
N THR A 163 1.11 13.83 -18.38
CA THR A 163 0.55 15.19 -18.33
C THR A 163 -0.98 15.20 -18.41
N ASP A 164 -1.55 14.45 -19.34
CA ASP A 164 -3.00 14.38 -19.58
C ASP A 164 -3.78 13.81 -18.39
N LEU A 165 -3.17 12.92 -17.61
CA LEU A 165 -3.76 12.38 -16.38
C LEU A 165 -3.51 13.28 -15.18
N PHE A 166 -2.38 13.98 -15.17
CA PHE A 166 -2.03 14.93 -14.12
C PHE A 166 -2.98 16.13 -14.11
N GLU A 167 -3.41 16.59 -15.28
CA GLU A 167 -4.42 17.65 -15.43
C GLU A 167 -5.72 17.28 -14.72
N ILE A 168 -6.29 16.11 -15.06
CA ILE A 168 -7.53 15.60 -14.44
C ILE A 168 -7.35 15.39 -12.94
N PHE A 169 -6.19 14.90 -12.52
CA PHE A 169 -5.86 14.72 -11.11
C PHE A 169 -5.87 16.05 -10.34
N ILE A 170 -5.38 17.13 -10.94
CA ILE A 170 -5.42 18.47 -10.35
C ILE A 170 -6.87 19.00 -10.34
N ASP A 171 -7.63 18.79 -11.42
CA ASP A 171 -8.99 19.30 -11.58
C ASP A 171 -9.99 18.73 -10.57
N ILE A 172 -9.76 17.49 -10.08
CA ILE A 172 -10.55 16.92 -8.97
C ILE A 172 -10.52 17.82 -7.72
N GLY A 173 -9.45 18.60 -7.53
CA GLY A 173 -9.36 19.58 -6.47
C GLY A 173 -9.02 19.03 -5.09
N HIS A 174 -8.99 19.92 -4.11
CA HIS A 174 -8.55 19.62 -2.75
C HIS A 174 -9.69 19.05 -1.88
N TYR A 175 -9.36 18.07 -1.03
CA TYR A 175 -10.28 17.46 -0.05
C TYR A 175 -11.57 16.79 -0.56
N VAL A 176 -11.65 16.41 -1.83
CA VAL A 176 -12.78 15.61 -2.34
C VAL A 176 -12.73 14.19 -1.77
N ARG A 177 -13.70 13.89 -0.88
CA ARG A 177 -13.93 12.56 -0.30
C ARG A 177 -14.84 11.69 -1.17
N ASP A 178 -15.52 12.29 -2.14
CA ASP A 178 -16.35 11.55 -3.08
C ASP A 178 -15.47 10.71 -4.01
N ILE A 179 -15.55 9.40 -3.85
CA ILE A 179 -14.83 8.41 -4.65
C ILE A 179 -15.24 8.51 -6.13
N SER A 180 -16.47 8.97 -6.41
CA SER A 180 -17.01 9.12 -7.76
C SER A 180 -16.26 10.18 -8.56
N ALA A 181 -15.68 11.20 -7.90
CA ALA A 181 -14.88 12.23 -8.57
C ALA A 181 -13.61 11.69 -9.24
N TYR A 182 -13.13 10.52 -8.81
CA TYR A 182 -11.94 9.87 -9.38
C TYR A 182 -12.27 8.94 -10.56
N GLU A 183 -13.55 8.80 -10.93
CA GLU A 183 -13.99 7.87 -11.97
C GLU A 183 -13.38 8.18 -13.33
N GLU A 184 -13.42 9.44 -13.77
CA GLU A 184 -12.85 9.84 -15.07
C GLU A 184 -11.33 9.54 -15.15
N LEU A 185 -10.61 9.86 -14.08
CA LEU A 185 -9.17 9.63 -13.99
C LEU A 185 -8.85 8.13 -14.06
N VAL A 186 -9.63 7.30 -13.38
CA VAL A 186 -9.49 5.84 -13.41
C VAL A 186 -9.85 5.26 -14.78
N SER A 187 -10.90 5.77 -15.42
CA SER A 187 -11.25 5.36 -16.78
C SER A 187 -10.11 5.65 -17.77
N LYS A 188 -9.49 6.83 -17.72
CA LYS A 188 -8.35 7.15 -18.60
C LYS A 188 -7.08 6.38 -18.21
N LEU A 189 -6.85 6.11 -16.93
CA LEU A 189 -5.76 5.25 -16.46
C LEU A 189 -5.88 3.83 -17.05
N ASN A 190 -7.08 3.26 -17.04
CA ASN A 190 -7.34 1.91 -17.56
C ASN A 190 -7.29 1.83 -19.10
N LEU A 191 -7.38 2.95 -19.80
CA LEU A 191 -7.19 3.04 -21.25
C LEU A 191 -5.72 3.21 -21.66
N LEU A 192 -4.80 3.38 -20.71
CA LEU A 192 -3.38 3.52 -21.01
C LEU A 192 -2.79 2.24 -21.58
N LYS A 193 -1.87 2.41 -22.53
CA LYS A 193 -1.02 1.33 -23.02
C LYS A 193 -0.01 0.90 -21.96
N GLU A 194 0.46 -0.35 -22.08
CA GLU A 194 1.39 -0.95 -21.12
C GLU A 194 2.68 -0.14 -20.91
N ASP A 195 3.20 0.53 -21.94
CA ASP A 195 4.39 1.38 -21.85
C ASP A 195 4.19 2.58 -20.89
N LYS A 196 3.00 3.18 -20.91
CA LYS A 196 2.64 4.29 -20.01
C LYS A 196 2.39 3.79 -18.59
N LEU A 197 1.84 2.59 -18.43
CA LEU A 197 1.70 1.95 -17.12
C LEU A 197 3.07 1.61 -16.50
N LYS A 198 4.02 1.14 -17.31
CA LYS A 198 5.42 0.94 -16.90
C LYS A 198 6.06 2.25 -16.45
N GLN A 199 5.86 3.33 -17.20
CA GLN A 199 6.33 4.66 -16.83
C GLN A 199 5.79 5.11 -15.46
N ILE A 200 4.49 4.92 -15.19
CA ILE A 200 3.89 5.25 -13.89
C ILE A 200 4.52 4.39 -12.77
N ALA A 201 4.70 3.10 -13.00
CA ALA A 201 5.31 2.20 -12.03
C ALA A 201 6.76 2.58 -11.69
N GLU A 202 7.56 2.94 -12.70
CA GLU A 202 8.93 3.45 -12.53
C GLU A 202 8.95 4.80 -11.79
N SER A 203 8.00 5.69 -12.09
CA SER A 203 7.86 6.96 -11.40
C SER A 203 7.52 6.80 -9.91
N ILE A 204 6.64 5.86 -9.55
CA ILE A 204 6.35 5.52 -8.15
C ILE A 204 7.60 5.01 -7.45
N GLU A 205 8.38 4.15 -8.12
CA GLU A 205 9.65 3.66 -7.60
C GLU A 205 10.69 4.77 -7.44
N SER A 206 10.70 5.76 -8.34
CA SER A 206 11.60 6.91 -8.23
C SER A 206 11.32 7.75 -6.98
N ILE A 207 10.07 7.77 -6.52
CA ILE A 207 9.63 8.50 -5.32
C ILE A 207 9.98 7.74 -4.03
N ASN A 208 10.10 6.42 -4.10
CA ASN A 208 10.60 5.63 -2.98
C ASN A 208 12.08 5.98 -2.74
N GLN A 209 12.33 6.66 -1.62
CA GLN A 209 13.65 7.09 -1.18
C GLN A 209 14.35 6.03 -0.32
N ASN A 210 13.64 5.00 0.14
CA ASN A 210 14.21 3.83 0.80
C ASN A 210 14.81 2.84 -0.21
N LYS A 211 15.58 3.35 -1.17
CA LYS A 211 16.32 2.50 -2.11
C LYS A 211 17.48 1.85 -1.37
N ALA A 212 17.71 0.58 -1.65
CA ALA A 212 18.96 -0.05 -1.25
C ALA A 212 20.12 0.72 -1.87
N PRO A 213 21.27 0.83 -1.20
CA PRO A 213 22.42 1.54 -1.71
C PRO A 213 22.78 1.10 -3.13
N THR A 214 22.80 2.05 -4.06
CA THR A 214 23.17 1.80 -5.46
C THR A 214 24.66 1.52 -5.60
N LYS A 215 25.49 2.21 -4.79
CA LYS A 215 26.96 2.10 -4.85
C LYS A 215 27.60 2.62 -3.56
N HIS A 216 28.82 2.20 -3.27
CA HIS A 216 29.66 2.84 -2.25
C HIS A 216 30.79 3.62 -2.93
N ILE A 217 31.00 4.87 -2.50
CA ILE A 217 32.18 5.67 -2.87
C ILE A 217 32.89 6.06 -1.57
N GLY A 218 34.04 5.44 -1.32
CA GLY A 218 34.75 5.57 -0.04
C GLY A 218 33.87 5.10 1.12
N ASN A 219 33.67 5.97 2.11
CA ASN A 219 32.83 5.69 3.29
C ASN A 219 31.35 6.09 3.11
N TYR A 220 30.99 6.59 1.93
CA TYR A 220 29.64 7.06 1.65
C TYR A 220 28.82 6.03 0.89
N THR A 221 27.56 5.94 1.25
CA THR A 221 26.58 4.99 0.72
C THR A 221 25.66 5.72 -0.23
N ILE A 222 25.84 5.57 -1.54
CA ILE A 222 25.12 6.34 -2.56
C ILE A 222 23.72 5.75 -2.78
N LEU A 223 22.71 6.55 -2.47
CA LEU A 223 21.29 6.23 -2.61
C LEU A 223 20.75 6.59 -4.00
N GLU A 224 21.18 7.71 -4.58
CA GLU A 224 20.65 8.19 -5.88
C GLU A 224 21.62 9.14 -6.57
N HIS A 225 21.65 9.12 -7.90
CA HIS A 225 22.33 10.15 -8.69
C HIS A 225 21.34 11.29 -9.00
N LEU A 226 21.65 12.50 -8.53
CA LEU A 226 20.76 13.66 -8.66
C LEU A 226 21.03 14.47 -9.93
N GLY A 227 22.24 14.39 -10.49
CA GLY A 227 22.59 15.07 -11.73
C GLY A 227 24.10 15.15 -11.97
N SER A 228 24.49 15.46 -13.20
CA SER A 228 25.89 15.66 -13.59
C SER A 228 26.05 17.02 -14.26
N GLY A 229 27.09 17.76 -13.88
CA GLY A 229 27.47 19.04 -14.47
C GLY A 229 28.98 19.14 -14.72
N ALA A 230 29.45 20.31 -15.15
CA ALA A 230 30.86 20.55 -15.50
C ALA A 230 31.84 20.30 -14.34
N PHE A 231 31.36 20.33 -13.10
CA PHE A 231 32.17 20.14 -11.88
C PHE A 231 31.99 18.75 -11.25
N GLY A 232 31.32 17.82 -11.94
CA GLY A 232 31.11 16.45 -11.50
C GLY A 232 29.65 16.10 -11.27
N SER A 233 29.43 14.98 -10.59
CA SER A 233 28.12 14.39 -10.36
C SER A 233 27.69 14.58 -8.92
N VAL A 234 26.45 15.00 -8.72
CA VAL A 234 25.82 15.15 -7.42
C VAL A 234 25.06 13.86 -7.09
N TYR A 235 25.33 13.31 -5.92
CA TYR A 235 24.72 12.09 -5.44
C TYR A 235 24.02 12.35 -4.11
N LYS A 236 22.87 11.70 -3.90
CA LYS A 236 22.24 11.53 -2.61
C LYS A 236 22.95 10.38 -1.89
N VAL A 237 23.43 10.66 -0.68
CA VAL A 237 24.15 9.73 0.19
C VAL A 237 23.41 9.55 1.51
#